data_AF-A0AAW6MBF5-F1
#
_entry.id   AF-A0AAW6MBF5-F1
#
_cell.length_a   1.000
_cell.length_b   1.000
_cell.length_c   1.000
_cell.angle_alpha   90.00
_cell.angle_beta   90.00
_cell.angle_gamma   90.00
#
_symmetry.space_group_name_H-M   'P 1'
#
loop_
_entity.id
_entity.type
_entity.pdbx_description
1 polymer ?
#
loop_
_entity_poly.entity_id
_entity_poly.type
_entity_poly.pdbx_seq_one_letter_code
_entity_poly.pdbx_strand_id
1 'polypeptide(L)'
;MTSMFRQSTNRLTVWLFALCLLFPFSKLSSAWRNTATQDKAFSISAVSKASSDSIMPERLTFPDSVALAAPETAGRSVSSLVAYLKQHLSTDDQLARAIYTWVSRNIKYNVYITYTSRNEEADETKEIQKILSERKGICQDYALLFKALVKEAGMDAYVIDGYNRRDGALLPDPHEWCAAKVSGKWYMFDPTWGAGFVENYQFIPSPNHRFCKLLPDTLLKTHMPFDPMFQFRERPLSYEEFDTGVVDEQRSVPVFYWADTLALYARQDTLERLVSVRQRMLSNGRSNDLVYYMLELTSNNIRIAGYQKILNAYNMAMDLQGKATDAINEFVRYRNKAFEPLKPDAEIQAMVDVPEELINRADSAINSIRTAPERYREPILKLRDQIMEVATTVYKHKLFLRQYFKLPAKQRKGMFKQTK
;
A
#
# COMPACT_ATOMS: atom_id res chain seq x y z
N MET A 1 -33.80 26.05 -35.88
CA MET A 1 -34.02 26.57 -34.51
C MET A 1 -32.68 26.68 -33.82
N THR A 2 -32.26 27.92 -33.62
CA THR A 2 -31.01 28.39 -33.05
C THR A 2 -30.91 28.12 -31.55
N SER A 3 -29.87 27.38 -31.15
CA SER A 3 -29.28 27.44 -29.80
C SER A 3 -27.80 27.11 -29.94
N MET A 4 -26.99 28.17 -30.02
CA MET A 4 -25.54 28.09 -29.91
C MET A 4 -25.18 27.67 -28.48
N PHE A 5 -24.63 26.47 -28.29
CA PHE A 5 -23.83 26.20 -27.10
C PHE A 5 -22.48 26.90 -27.26
N ARG A 6 -22.43 28.13 -26.76
CA ARG A 6 -21.19 28.85 -26.49
C ARG A 6 -20.69 28.38 -25.13
N GLN A 7 -19.82 27.37 -25.09
CA GLN A 7 -18.96 27.13 -23.94
C GLN A 7 -17.56 27.66 -24.25
N SER A 8 -17.16 28.62 -23.43
CA SER A 8 -15.88 29.31 -23.46
C SER A 8 -14.73 28.33 -23.28
N THR A 9 -13.67 28.56 -24.04
CA THR A 9 -12.32 28.06 -23.80
C THR A 9 -11.86 28.45 -22.39
N ASN A 10 -12.01 27.53 -21.43
CA ASN A 10 -11.31 27.58 -20.15
C ASN A 10 -10.22 26.50 -20.13
N ARG A 11 -9.16 26.73 -20.90
CA ARG A 11 -7.85 26.15 -20.61
C ARG A 11 -7.26 26.92 -19.42
N LEU A 12 -7.70 26.62 -18.19
CA LEU A 12 -7.03 27.01 -16.92
C LEU A 12 -7.68 26.41 -15.65
N THR A 13 -8.41 25.30 -15.74
CA THR A 13 -9.06 24.63 -14.58
C THR A 13 -8.40 23.29 -14.21
N VAL A 14 -7.07 23.19 -14.37
CA VAL A 14 -6.29 22.03 -13.90
C VAL A 14 -5.84 22.18 -12.43
N TRP A 15 -6.07 23.31 -11.76
CA TRP A 15 -5.42 23.61 -10.48
C TRP A 15 -6.27 24.25 -9.37
N LEU A 16 -7.57 23.94 -9.26
CA LEU A 16 -8.40 24.49 -8.16
C LEU A 16 -9.26 23.48 -7.37
N PHE A 17 -9.29 22.20 -7.77
CA PHE A 17 -9.92 21.16 -6.94
C PHE A 17 -8.93 20.41 -6.03
N ALA A 18 -7.62 20.53 -6.25
CA ALA A 18 -6.60 19.92 -5.40
C ALA A 18 -6.33 20.70 -4.10
N LEU A 19 -6.71 21.98 -4.01
CA LEU A 19 -6.31 22.86 -2.90
C LEU A 19 -7.32 22.97 -1.74
N CYS A 20 -8.55 22.47 -1.90
CA CYS A 20 -9.54 22.43 -0.80
C CYS A 20 -9.59 21.08 -0.08
N LEU A 21 -8.61 20.19 -0.33
CA LEU A 21 -8.54 18.83 0.21
C LEU A 21 -7.50 18.64 1.32
N LEU A 22 -6.90 19.73 1.82
CA LEU A 22 -6.00 19.70 2.98
C LEU A 22 -6.51 20.67 4.04
N PHE A 23 -7.00 20.10 5.14
CA PHE A 23 -7.52 20.73 6.38
C PHE A 23 -9.01 21.12 6.42
N PRO A 24 -9.68 20.73 7.53
CA PRO A 24 -9.72 21.62 8.67
C PRO A 24 -9.09 21.01 9.92
N PHE A 25 -7.98 21.60 10.40
CA PHE A 25 -7.74 21.67 11.83
C PHE A 25 -8.77 22.66 12.40
N SER A 26 -9.79 22.14 13.07
CA SER A 26 -10.39 22.74 14.29
C SER A 26 -11.70 22.05 14.61
N LYS A 27 -11.62 21.08 15.54
CA LYS A 27 -12.62 20.69 16.55
C LYS A 27 -12.44 19.22 16.94
N LEU A 28 -11.25 18.91 17.45
CA LEU A 28 -11.03 17.85 18.42
C LEU A 28 -10.17 18.46 19.54
N SER A 29 -10.74 19.46 20.22
CA SER A 29 -10.11 20.13 21.35
C SER A 29 -11.15 20.49 22.41
N SER A 30 -12.00 19.55 22.80
CA SER A 30 -12.88 19.72 23.96
C SER A 30 -13.29 18.44 24.70
N ALA A 31 -12.85 17.25 24.27
CA ALA A 31 -13.12 15.99 24.99
C ALA A 31 -11.93 15.45 25.81
N TRP A 32 -10.78 16.14 25.81
CA TRP A 32 -9.56 15.73 26.54
C TRP A 32 -9.03 16.82 27.48
N ARG A 33 -9.88 17.75 27.93
CA ARG A 33 -9.47 18.82 28.87
C ARG A 33 -9.87 18.61 30.33
N ASN A 34 -10.62 17.56 30.67
CA ASN A 34 -11.10 17.33 32.04
C ASN A 34 -10.67 15.97 32.64
N THR A 35 -9.45 15.53 32.37
CA THR A 35 -8.74 14.51 33.18
C THR A 35 -7.26 14.84 33.37
N ALA A 36 -6.86 16.10 33.13
CA ALA A 36 -5.52 16.60 33.40
C ALA A 36 -5.45 17.26 34.79
N THR A 37 -5.65 16.47 35.84
CA THR A 37 -5.18 16.76 37.20
C THR A 37 -4.84 15.45 37.90
N GLN A 38 -3.81 14.78 37.38
CA GLN A 38 -2.90 13.98 38.19
C GLN A 38 -1.61 13.84 37.38
N ASP A 39 -0.58 14.56 37.81
CA ASP A 39 0.79 14.39 37.35
C ASP A 39 1.21 12.93 37.54
N LYS A 40 1.14 12.16 36.46
CA LYS A 40 1.98 10.98 36.27
C LYS A 40 2.79 11.23 35.02
N ALA A 41 4.00 11.72 35.22
CA ALA A 41 5.07 11.53 34.26
C ALA A 41 5.12 10.03 33.96
N PHE A 42 4.69 9.62 32.76
CA PHE A 42 4.81 8.25 32.31
C PHE A 42 6.28 7.98 32.05
N SER A 43 6.90 7.34 33.02
CA SER A 43 8.25 6.81 32.95
C SER A 43 8.30 5.67 31.94
N ILE A 44 9.14 5.81 30.91
CA ILE A 44 9.67 4.64 30.21
C ILE A 44 10.48 3.88 31.26
N SER A 45 9.95 2.75 31.73
CA SER A 45 10.62 1.96 32.75
C SER A 45 11.97 1.48 32.22
N ALA A 46 12.96 1.64 33.09
CA ALA A 46 14.34 1.28 32.86
C ALA A 46 14.48 -0.13 32.28
N VAL A 47 15.26 -0.24 31.21
CA VAL A 47 15.72 -1.51 30.67
C VAL A 47 16.67 -2.13 31.69
N SER A 48 16.20 -3.14 32.41
CA SER A 48 17.04 -3.94 33.28
C SER A 48 17.71 -5.05 32.46
N LYS A 49 18.97 -5.28 32.82
CA LYS A 49 19.91 -6.25 32.27
C LYS A 49 19.26 -7.63 32.14
N ALA A 50 19.27 -8.18 30.93
CA ALA A 50 18.90 -9.58 30.70
C ALA A 50 19.69 -10.49 31.65
N SER A 51 18.99 -11.49 32.22
CA SER A 51 19.60 -12.50 33.08
C SER A 51 20.77 -13.18 32.36
N SER A 52 21.82 -13.43 33.14
CA SER A 52 23.08 -14.03 32.73
C SER A 52 22.91 -15.52 32.43
N ASP A 53 22.33 -15.86 31.29
CA ASP A 53 22.67 -17.12 30.63
C ASP A 53 23.97 -16.89 29.86
N SER A 54 24.96 -17.76 30.09
CA SER A 54 26.32 -17.66 29.55
C SER A 54 26.33 -17.51 28.02
N ILE A 55 26.52 -16.28 27.53
CA ILE A 55 26.64 -15.98 26.11
C ILE A 55 28.04 -16.39 25.66
N MET A 56 28.16 -17.53 24.99
CA MET A 56 29.33 -17.79 24.15
C MET A 56 29.41 -16.68 23.10
N PRO A 57 30.57 -16.02 22.90
CA PRO A 57 30.68 -14.95 21.91
C PRO A 57 30.30 -15.52 20.53
N GLU A 58 29.30 -14.91 19.93
CA GLU A 58 28.73 -15.34 18.67
C GLU A 58 29.80 -15.35 17.56
N ARG A 59 29.94 -16.49 16.87
CA ARG A 59 30.99 -16.66 15.86
C ARG A 59 30.52 -16.08 14.53
N LEU A 60 31.20 -15.01 14.09
CA LEU A 60 31.06 -14.48 12.74
C LEU A 60 31.45 -15.55 11.71
N THR A 61 30.69 -15.58 10.62
CA THR A 61 30.84 -16.48 9.48
C THR A 61 31.24 -15.69 8.24
N PHE A 62 31.58 -16.40 7.16
CA PHE A 62 32.02 -15.78 5.91
C PHE A 62 31.03 -14.71 5.35
N PRO A 63 29.70 -14.94 5.31
CA PRO A 63 28.75 -13.90 4.90
C PRO A 63 28.80 -12.64 5.75
N ASP A 64 29.05 -12.77 7.06
CA ASP A 64 29.15 -11.64 7.97
C ASP A 64 30.41 -10.81 7.63
N SER A 65 31.54 -11.46 7.34
CA SER A 65 32.77 -10.79 6.89
C SER A 65 32.57 -10.03 5.59
N VAL A 66 31.83 -10.59 4.62
CA VAL A 66 31.49 -9.88 3.37
C VAL A 66 30.63 -8.65 3.66
N ALA A 67 29.59 -8.77 4.49
CA ALA A 67 28.74 -7.64 4.86
C ALA A 67 29.53 -6.51 5.55
N LEU A 68 30.46 -6.87 6.44
CA LEU A 68 31.32 -5.93 7.15
C LEU A 68 32.37 -5.25 6.24
N ALA A 69 32.77 -5.92 5.16
CA ALA A 69 33.73 -5.40 4.19
C ALA A 69 33.07 -4.54 3.09
N ALA A 70 31.74 -4.39 3.10
CA ALA A 70 31.02 -3.61 2.11
C ALA A 70 31.50 -2.14 2.12
N PRO A 71 31.99 -1.61 0.98
CA PRO A 71 32.45 -0.23 0.92
C PRO A 71 31.27 0.73 1.11
N GLU A 72 31.55 1.92 1.63
CA GLU A 72 30.51 2.92 1.91
C GLU A 72 29.66 3.25 0.66
N THR A 73 30.29 3.25 -0.52
CA THR A 73 29.60 3.43 -1.82
C THR A 73 28.56 2.35 -2.10
N ALA A 74 28.83 1.09 -1.74
CA ALA A 74 27.86 0.00 -1.89
C ALA A 74 26.64 0.23 -0.98
N GLY A 75 26.84 0.75 0.22
CA GLY A 75 25.76 1.04 1.16
C GLY A 75 24.85 2.22 0.79
N ARG A 76 25.05 2.92 -0.33
CA ARG A 76 24.28 4.13 -0.69
C ARG A 76 22.91 3.83 -1.30
N SER A 77 22.71 2.64 -1.85
CA SER A 77 21.43 2.23 -2.41
C SER A 77 21.20 0.73 -2.16
N VAL A 78 19.94 0.30 -2.21
CA VAL A 78 19.57 -1.12 -2.15
C VAL A 78 20.27 -1.91 -3.26
N SER A 79 20.18 -1.43 -4.50
CA SER A 79 20.76 -2.13 -5.66
C SER A 79 22.29 -2.24 -5.59
N SER A 80 22.99 -1.17 -5.21
CA SER A 80 24.45 -1.21 -5.07
C SER A 80 24.92 -2.15 -3.96
N LEU A 81 24.21 -2.21 -2.83
CA LEU A 81 24.58 -3.09 -1.73
C LEU A 81 24.37 -4.56 -2.12
N VAL A 82 23.22 -4.88 -2.70
CA VAL A 82 22.93 -6.25 -3.14
C VAL A 82 23.85 -6.69 -4.27
N ALA A 83 24.17 -5.80 -5.21
CA ALA A 83 25.14 -6.09 -6.27
C ALA A 83 26.52 -6.45 -5.70
N TYR A 84 27.01 -5.70 -4.71
CA TYR A 84 28.25 -6.02 -4.00
C TYR A 84 28.16 -7.39 -3.30
N LEU A 85 27.09 -7.65 -2.54
CA LEU A 85 26.94 -8.94 -1.85
C LEU A 85 26.90 -10.13 -2.82
N LYS A 86 26.21 -10.00 -3.95
CA LYS A 86 26.11 -11.03 -5.00
C LYS A 86 27.42 -11.30 -5.75
N GLN A 87 28.40 -10.40 -5.69
CA GLN A 87 29.74 -10.68 -6.24
C GLN A 87 30.52 -11.69 -5.40
N HIS A 88 30.17 -11.84 -4.12
CA HIS A 88 30.91 -12.65 -3.16
C HIS A 88 30.10 -13.84 -2.60
N LEU A 89 28.77 -13.76 -2.66
CA LEU A 89 27.84 -14.72 -2.06
C LEU A 89 26.89 -15.25 -3.14
N SER A 90 26.61 -16.55 -3.10
CA SER A 90 25.87 -17.23 -4.18
C SER A 90 24.60 -17.93 -3.74
N THR A 91 24.32 -18.02 -2.43
CA THR A 91 23.15 -18.72 -1.90
C THR A 91 22.23 -17.76 -1.12
N ASP A 92 20.93 -18.05 -1.13
CA ASP A 92 19.92 -17.32 -0.34
C ASP A 92 20.32 -17.23 1.14
N ASP A 93 20.78 -18.33 1.71
CA ASP A 93 21.24 -18.41 3.09
C ASP A 93 22.39 -17.42 3.40
N GLN A 94 23.39 -17.35 2.52
CA GLN A 94 24.49 -16.41 2.67
C GLN A 94 24.02 -14.97 2.49
N LEU A 95 23.20 -14.70 1.48
CA LEU A 95 22.68 -13.35 1.19
C LEU A 95 21.80 -12.85 2.33
N ALA A 96 20.85 -13.64 2.82
CA ALA A 96 19.97 -13.27 3.92
C ALA A 96 20.77 -12.96 5.19
N ARG A 97 21.79 -13.77 5.51
CA ARG A 97 22.68 -13.53 6.66
C ARG A 97 23.52 -12.26 6.50
N ALA A 98 24.09 -12.02 5.33
CA ALA A 98 24.87 -10.82 5.06
C ALA A 98 24.01 -9.56 5.11
N ILE A 99 22.81 -9.59 4.52
CA ILE A 99 21.84 -8.48 4.57
C ILE A 99 21.44 -8.18 6.02
N TYR A 100 21.07 -9.21 6.80
CA TYR A 100 20.75 -9.05 8.21
C TYR A 100 21.88 -8.38 8.98
N THR A 101 23.11 -8.90 8.80
CA THR A 101 24.33 -8.38 9.44
C THR A 101 24.59 -6.93 9.08
N TRP A 102 24.42 -6.58 7.80
CA TRP A 102 24.64 -5.22 7.35
C TRP A 102 23.61 -4.27 7.97
N VAL A 103 22.32 -4.62 7.95
CA VAL A 103 21.27 -3.76 8.51
C VAL A 103 21.43 -3.58 10.02
N SER A 104 21.61 -4.65 10.78
CA SER A 104 21.70 -4.60 12.25
C SER A 104 22.94 -3.86 12.76
N ARG A 105 23.98 -3.71 11.93
CA ARG A 105 25.23 -3.02 12.29
C ARG A 105 25.35 -1.61 11.74
N ASN A 106 24.66 -1.29 10.65
CA ASN A 106 24.81 0.01 9.97
C ASN A 106 23.66 0.98 10.25
N ILE A 107 22.54 0.52 10.81
CA ILE A 107 21.43 1.40 11.20
C ILE A 107 21.43 1.55 12.72
N LYS A 108 21.23 2.77 13.22
CA LYS A 108 21.08 3.09 14.65
C LYS A 108 19.62 3.32 15.04
N TYR A 109 19.22 2.83 16.22
CA TYR A 109 17.85 3.02 16.68
C TYR A 109 17.61 4.49 17.07
N ASN A 110 16.49 5.05 16.61
CA ASN A 110 16.09 6.42 16.90
C ASN A 110 15.12 6.49 18.08
N VAL A 111 15.68 6.68 19.28
CA VAL A 111 14.93 6.82 20.53
C VAL A 111 14.08 8.08 20.66
N TYR A 112 14.22 9.05 19.75
CA TYR A 112 13.53 10.35 19.81
C TYR A 112 12.31 10.46 18.89
N ILE A 113 11.99 9.40 18.16
CA ILE A 113 10.77 9.33 17.34
C ILE A 113 9.96 8.12 17.79
N THR A 114 8.65 8.28 17.79
CA THR A 114 7.72 7.20 18.14
C THR A 114 7.24 6.49 16.87
N TYR A 115 6.69 5.30 17.05
CA TYR A 115 5.96 4.61 15.99
C TYR A 115 4.90 5.52 15.37
N THR A 116 4.90 5.63 14.05
CA THR A 116 3.85 6.27 13.28
C THR A 116 3.39 5.31 12.20
N SER A 117 2.08 5.12 12.07
CA SER A 117 1.55 4.31 10.97
C SER A 117 2.04 4.90 9.64
N ARG A 118 2.60 4.06 8.76
CA ARG A 118 2.86 4.49 7.39
C ARG A 118 1.54 4.79 6.69
N ASN A 119 1.50 5.90 5.97
CA ASN A 119 0.44 6.18 5.03
C ASN A 119 0.71 5.40 3.74
N GLU A 120 -0.32 4.85 3.11
CA GLU A 120 -0.17 4.06 1.87
C GLU A 120 0.33 4.89 0.67
N GLU A 121 0.24 6.21 0.74
CA GLU A 121 0.80 7.15 -0.24
C GLU A 121 2.31 7.40 -0.04
N ALA A 122 2.91 6.82 0.99
CA ALA A 122 4.33 6.96 1.25
C ALA A 122 5.15 6.32 0.12
N ASP A 123 6.06 7.12 -0.43
CA ASP A 123 7.02 6.67 -1.43
C ASP A 123 8.10 5.83 -0.73
N GLU A 124 7.89 4.50 -0.69
CA GLU A 124 8.84 3.56 -0.05
C GLU A 124 10.28 3.77 -0.54
N THR A 125 10.47 4.17 -1.81
CA THR A 125 11.81 4.42 -2.35
C THR A 125 12.47 5.60 -1.64
N LYS A 126 11.73 6.71 -1.45
CA LYS A 126 12.25 7.87 -0.70
C LYS A 126 12.52 7.54 0.76
N GLU A 127 11.66 6.75 1.40
CA GLU A 127 11.88 6.31 2.78
C GLU A 127 13.15 5.48 2.90
N ILE A 128 13.33 4.48 2.03
CA ILE A 128 14.55 3.65 1.99
C ILE A 128 15.80 4.50 1.76
N GLN A 129 15.74 5.47 0.82
CA GLN A 129 16.88 6.37 0.59
C GLN A 129 17.20 7.23 1.83
N LYS A 130 16.18 7.69 2.55
CA LYS A 130 16.37 8.41 3.81
C LYS A 130 17.01 7.53 4.88
N ILE A 131 16.55 6.29 5.05
CA ILE A 131 17.14 5.35 6.02
C ILE A 131 18.61 5.09 5.68
N LEU A 132 18.92 4.91 4.39
CA LEU A 132 20.28 4.70 3.94
C LEU A 132 21.16 5.94 4.16
N SER A 133 20.67 7.15 3.88
CA SER A 133 21.46 8.37 4.06
C SER A 133 21.67 8.72 5.55
N GLU A 134 20.62 8.60 6.37
CA GLU A 134 20.66 8.97 7.79
C GLU A 134 21.28 7.88 8.68
N ARG A 135 21.30 6.62 8.22
CA ARG A 135 21.76 5.45 8.99
C ARG A 135 21.09 5.33 10.35
N LYS A 136 19.84 5.75 10.44
CA LYS A 136 19.09 5.88 11.69
C LYS A 136 17.59 5.71 11.44
N GLY A 137 16.88 5.04 12.35
CA GLY A 137 15.44 4.79 12.23
C GLY A 137 14.86 4.01 13.40
N ILE A 138 13.56 3.68 13.35
CA ILE A 138 12.88 2.79 14.31
C ILE A 138 12.59 1.42 13.69
N CYS A 139 11.94 0.51 14.42
CA CYS A 139 11.68 -0.86 13.99
C CYS A 139 11.13 -0.98 12.56
N GLN A 140 10.22 -0.08 12.19
CA GLN A 140 9.63 -0.02 10.85
C GLN A 140 10.69 0.22 9.75
N ASP A 141 11.67 1.08 10.02
CA ASP A 141 12.74 1.44 9.07
C ASP A 141 13.71 0.28 8.86
N TYR A 142 14.08 -0.39 9.95
CA TYR A 142 14.90 -1.60 9.90
C TYR A 142 14.21 -2.70 9.09
N ALA A 143 12.91 -2.95 9.36
CA ALA A 143 12.12 -3.95 8.66
C ALA A 143 11.96 -3.59 7.17
N LEU A 144 11.63 -2.33 6.85
CA LEU A 144 11.48 -1.87 5.46
C LEU A 144 12.77 -2.00 4.67
N LEU A 145 13.90 -1.58 5.23
CA LEU A 145 15.20 -1.68 4.56
C LEU A 145 15.61 -3.14 4.36
N PHE A 146 15.42 -3.99 5.37
CA PHE A 146 15.68 -5.42 5.26
C PHE A 146 14.83 -6.07 4.17
N LYS A 147 13.51 -5.83 4.16
CA LYS A 147 12.58 -6.27 3.11
C LYS A 147 13.10 -5.87 1.73
N ALA A 148 13.47 -4.61 1.55
CA ALA A 148 13.93 -4.09 0.26
C ALA A 148 15.20 -4.79 -0.24
N LEU A 149 16.18 -4.98 0.64
CA LEU A 149 17.43 -5.68 0.33
C LEU A 149 17.19 -7.15 -0.01
N VAL A 150 16.34 -7.85 0.74
CA VAL A 150 16.00 -9.25 0.49
C VAL A 150 15.27 -9.41 -0.85
N LYS A 151 14.32 -8.51 -1.15
CA LYS A 151 13.63 -8.51 -2.44
C LYS A 151 14.56 -8.25 -3.62
N GLU A 152 15.45 -7.27 -3.51
CA GLU A 152 16.49 -7.01 -4.54
C GLU A 152 17.46 -8.20 -4.68
N ALA A 153 17.69 -8.95 -3.59
CA ALA A 153 18.47 -10.17 -3.63
C ALA A 153 17.76 -11.32 -4.39
N GLY A 154 16.47 -11.20 -4.67
CA GLY A 154 15.67 -12.19 -5.43
C GLY A 154 14.85 -13.13 -4.54
N MET A 155 14.68 -12.80 -3.26
CA MET A 155 13.89 -13.58 -2.30
C MET A 155 12.59 -12.85 -1.94
N ASP A 156 11.51 -13.60 -1.74
CA ASP A 156 10.24 -13.02 -1.26
C ASP A 156 10.38 -12.57 0.20
N ALA A 157 9.85 -11.38 0.52
CA ALA A 157 9.83 -10.87 1.89
C ALA A 157 8.61 -10.01 2.18
N TYR A 158 8.17 -10.06 3.44
CA TYR A 158 7.08 -9.26 3.99
C TYR A 158 7.55 -8.56 5.27
N VAL A 159 7.15 -7.30 5.45
CA VAL A 159 7.14 -6.66 6.76
C VAL A 159 5.92 -7.16 7.52
N ILE A 160 6.10 -7.49 8.79
CA ILE A 160 5.05 -7.97 9.69
C ILE A 160 4.93 -6.97 10.82
N ASP A 161 3.72 -6.45 11.00
CA ASP A 161 3.30 -5.65 12.13
C ASP A 161 2.77 -6.55 13.25
N GLY A 162 3.14 -6.21 14.48
CA GLY A 162 2.73 -6.97 15.64
C GLY A 162 3.13 -6.29 16.94
N TYR A 163 3.22 -7.10 17.98
CA TYR A 163 3.64 -6.64 19.29
C TYR A 163 4.54 -7.69 19.95
N ASN A 164 5.21 -7.28 21.02
CA ASN A 164 6.19 -8.11 21.68
C ASN A 164 5.89 -8.39 23.14
N ARG A 165 6.41 -9.53 23.60
CA ARG A 165 6.56 -9.82 25.02
C ARG A 165 8.02 -10.03 25.37
N ARG A 166 8.39 -9.64 26.59
CA ARG A 166 9.69 -9.91 27.20
C ARG A 166 9.46 -10.33 28.65
N ASP A 167 10.05 -11.45 29.04
CA ASP A 167 9.95 -12.00 30.41
C ASP A 167 8.50 -12.11 30.91
N GLY A 168 7.58 -12.47 30.01
CA GLY A 168 6.15 -12.60 30.30
C GLY A 168 5.37 -11.27 30.34
N ALA A 169 6.00 -10.12 30.14
CA ALA A 169 5.33 -8.83 30.09
C ALA A 169 5.11 -8.34 28.65
N LEU A 170 3.94 -7.76 28.38
CA LEU A 170 3.63 -7.05 27.14
C LEU A 170 4.48 -5.77 27.06
N LEU A 171 5.16 -5.55 25.92
CA LEU A 171 5.83 -4.29 25.64
C LEU A 171 4.82 -3.23 25.19
N PRO A 172 5.02 -1.95 25.51
CA PRO A 172 4.00 -0.91 25.37
C PRO A 172 3.77 -0.43 23.93
N ASP A 173 4.68 -0.74 23.00
CA ASP A 173 4.65 -0.22 21.63
C ASP A 173 4.45 -1.34 20.60
N PRO A 174 3.76 -1.06 19.47
CA PRO A 174 3.81 -1.91 18.29
C PRO A 174 5.25 -2.11 17.81
N HIS A 175 5.49 -3.24 17.16
CA HIS A 175 6.79 -3.60 16.62
C HIS A 175 6.67 -4.16 15.20
N GLU A 176 7.68 -3.92 14.39
CA GLU A 176 7.77 -4.43 13.02
C GLU A 176 9.03 -5.27 12.82
N TRP A 177 8.87 -6.41 12.16
CA TRP A 177 9.94 -7.32 11.76
C TRP A 177 9.67 -7.85 10.35
N CYS A 178 10.43 -8.85 9.90
CA CYS A 178 10.28 -9.41 8.57
C CYS A 178 10.11 -10.92 8.56
N ALA A 179 9.34 -11.42 7.60
CA ALA A 179 9.45 -12.78 7.10
C ALA A 179 10.14 -12.76 5.73
N ALA A 180 11.04 -13.70 5.48
CA ALA A 180 11.66 -13.89 4.17
C ALA A 180 11.69 -15.38 3.78
N LYS A 181 11.49 -15.64 2.49
CA LYS A 181 11.54 -16.98 1.91
C LYS A 181 12.97 -17.28 1.46
N VAL A 182 13.70 -18.03 2.29
CA VAL A 182 15.10 -18.41 2.07
C VAL A 182 15.14 -19.87 1.65
N SER A 183 15.71 -20.19 0.49
CA SER A 183 15.83 -21.58 0.01
C SER A 183 14.47 -22.31 -0.01
N GLY A 184 13.41 -21.58 -0.39
CA GLY A 184 12.04 -22.08 -0.51
C GLY A 184 11.21 -22.14 0.78
N LYS A 185 11.78 -21.82 1.95
CA LYS A 185 11.09 -21.86 3.26
C LYS A 185 10.99 -20.49 3.90
N TRP A 186 9.89 -20.23 4.62
CA TRP A 186 9.68 -18.98 5.35
C TRP A 186 10.43 -18.99 6.69
N TYR A 187 11.21 -17.93 6.91
CA TYR A 187 11.93 -17.66 8.14
C TYR A 187 11.70 -16.23 8.61
N MET A 188 11.91 -16.00 9.90
CA MET A 188 11.70 -14.72 10.56
C MET A 188 13.02 -14.00 10.83
N PHE A 189 12.97 -12.68 10.70
CA PHE A 189 14.12 -11.79 10.86
C PHE A 189 13.69 -10.54 11.62
N ASP A 190 14.34 -10.27 12.75
CA ASP A 190 14.22 -8.99 13.45
C ASP A 190 15.60 -8.31 13.51
N PRO A 191 15.94 -7.48 12.51
CA PRO A 191 17.20 -6.74 12.51
C PRO A 191 17.24 -5.63 13.56
N THR A 192 16.09 -5.22 14.13
CA THR A 192 16.02 -4.18 15.17
C THR A 192 16.50 -4.73 16.50
N TRP A 193 15.90 -5.84 16.98
CA TRP A 193 16.35 -6.52 18.20
C TRP A 193 17.74 -7.16 18.03
N GLY A 194 18.12 -7.46 16.79
CA GLY A 194 19.48 -7.88 16.43
C GLY A 194 20.53 -6.76 16.48
N ALA A 195 20.14 -5.48 16.47
CA ALA A 195 21.09 -4.36 16.41
C ALA A 195 21.62 -3.94 17.78
N GLY A 196 20.82 -4.13 18.84
CA GLY A 196 21.15 -3.70 20.19
C GLY A 196 19.92 -3.47 21.05
N PHE A 197 20.04 -2.59 22.04
CA PHE A 197 18.97 -2.26 22.96
C PHE A 197 18.99 -0.78 23.32
N VAL A 198 17.91 -0.31 23.97
CA VAL A 198 17.81 1.05 24.49
C VAL A 198 18.02 0.99 25.99
N GLU A 199 18.84 1.87 26.55
CA GLU A 199 19.01 2.04 27.99
C GLU A 199 19.12 3.54 28.27
N ASN A 200 18.42 4.05 29.29
CA ASN A 200 18.44 5.47 29.67
C ASN A 200 18.18 6.43 28.49
N TYR A 201 17.19 6.13 27.64
CA TYR A 201 16.87 6.89 26.42
C TYR A 201 18.05 7.02 25.44
N GLN A 202 18.96 6.05 25.43
CA GLN A 202 20.07 5.98 24.49
C GLN A 202 20.11 4.61 23.83
N PHE A 203 20.41 4.57 22.53
CA PHE A 203 20.64 3.33 21.82
C PHE A 203 22.06 2.82 22.09
N ILE A 204 22.17 1.59 22.60
CA ILE A 204 23.42 0.87 22.83
C ILE A 204 23.54 -0.24 21.76
N PRO A 205 24.44 -0.08 20.78
CA PRO A 205 24.69 -1.12 19.79
C PRO A 205 25.20 -2.40 20.45
N SER A 206 24.54 -3.51 20.16
CA SER A 206 24.96 -4.86 20.58
C SER A 206 24.57 -5.86 19.49
N PRO A 207 25.18 -5.75 18.30
CA PRO A 207 24.76 -6.49 17.13
C PRO A 207 25.00 -8.00 17.29
N ASN A 208 23.96 -8.79 17.08
CA ASN A 208 23.95 -10.25 17.24
C ASN A 208 23.00 -10.90 16.22
N HIS A 209 23.07 -12.21 16.03
CA HIS A 209 22.22 -12.97 15.09
C HIS A 209 21.12 -13.79 15.79
N ARG A 210 20.78 -13.49 17.06
CA ARG A 210 19.70 -14.18 17.81
C ARG A 210 18.36 -14.15 17.09
N PHE A 211 18.09 -13.09 16.31
CA PHE A 211 16.86 -12.92 15.54
C PHE A 211 17.08 -13.01 14.03
N CYS A 212 18.12 -13.72 13.60
CA CYS A 212 18.40 -13.98 12.19
C CYS A 212 17.92 -15.38 11.81
N LYS A 213 17.04 -15.46 10.79
CA LYS A 213 16.60 -16.73 10.17
C LYS A 213 15.98 -17.71 11.19
N LEU A 214 15.07 -17.21 12.01
CA LEU A 214 14.34 -18.02 12.99
C LEU A 214 13.17 -18.76 12.33
N LEU A 215 12.81 -19.93 12.87
CA LEU A 215 11.52 -20.56 12.53
C LEU A 215 10.37 -19.72 13.10
N PRO A 216 9.18 -19.70 12.45
CA PRO A 216 8.01 -18.98 12.94
C PRO A 216 7.69 -19.24 14.41
N ASP A 217 7.62 -20.52 14.82
CA ASP A 217 7.32 -20.91 16.21
C ASP A 217 8.41 -20.47 17.22
N THR A 218 9.64 -20.27 16.75
CA THR A 218 10.72 -19.76 17.62
C THR A 218 10.54 -18.28 17.89
N LEU A 219 10.20 -17.49 16.86
CA LEU A 219 9.95 -16.05 17.02
C LEU A 219 8.63 -15.79 17.78
N LEU A 220 7.60 -16.64 17.59
CA LEU A 220 6.31 -16.56 18.30
C LEU A 220 6.40 -16.69 19.82
N LYS A 221 7.58 -16.97 20.39
CA LYS A 221 7.80 -16.89 21.84
C LYS A 221 7.85 -15.45 22.35
N THR A 222 8.18 -14.50 21.47
CA THR A 222 8.38 -13.09 21.83
C THR A 222 7.67 -12.11 20.88
N HIS A 223 7.30 -12.52 19.67
CA HIS A 223 6.70 -11.65 18.66
C HIS A 223 5.37 -12.21 18.18
N MET A 224 4.29 -11.47 18.38
CA MET A 224 2.94 -11.84 17.95
C MET A 224 2.48 -10.93 16.81
N PRO A 225 2.31 -11.46 15.58
CA PRO A 225 1.72 -10.70 14.48
C PRO A 225 0.31 -10.22 14.84
N PHE A 226 -0.06 -9.02 14.36
CA PHE A 226 -1.45 -8.60 14.41
C PHE A 226 -2.30 -9.47 13.48
N ASP A 227 -1.91 -9.68 12.22
CA ASP A 227 -2.60 -10.62 11.36
C ASP A 227 -2.13 -12.07 11.63
N PRO A 228 -3.01 -12.99 12.10
CA PRO A 228 -2.64 -14.38 12.38
C PRO A 228 -2.08 -15.14 11.18
N MET A 229 -2.31 -14.66 9.94
CA MET A 229 -1.71 -15.24 8.75
C MET A 229 -0.18 -15.28 8.82
N PHE A 230 0.44 -14.24 9.38
CA PHE A 230 1.89 -14.12 9.49
C PHE A 230 2.48 -14.94 10.66
N GLN A 231 1.69 -15.79 11.30
CA GLN A 231 2.22 -16.84 12.17
C GLN A 231 2.77 -18.03 11.38
N PHE A 232 2.36 -18.20 10.11
CA PHE A 232 2.74 -19.35 9.25
C PHE A 232 2.40 -20.71 9.89
N ARG A 233 1.23 -20.78 10.54
CA ARG A 233 0.75 -21.96 11.26
C ARG A 233 -0.65 -22.36 10.80
N GLU A 234 -0.88 -23.66 10.79
CA GLU A 234 -2.22 -24.25 10.56
C GLU A 234 -3.15 -24.09 11.76
N ARG A 235 -2.59 -23.97 12.97
CA ARG A 235 -3.30 -23.53 14.17
C ARG A 235 -2.62 -22.26 14.71
N PRO A 236 -3.05 -21.06 14.29
CA PRO A 236 -2.56 -19.81 14.85
C PRO A 236 -2.92 -19.72 16.34
N LEU A 237 -1.97 -19.23 17.13
CA LEU A 237 -2.25 -18.80 18.50
C LEU A 237 -3.22 -17.62 18.46
N SER A 238 -4.19 -17.62 19.36
CA SER A 238 -4.97 -16.42 19.63
C SER A 238 -4.09 -15.38 20.35
N TYR A 239 -4.53 -14.11 20.35
CA TYR A 239 -3.85 -13.10 21.15
C TYR A 239 -3.84 -13.45 22.64
N GLU A 240 -4.92 -14.02 23.16
CA GLU A 240 -5.01 -14.46 24.56
C GLU A 240 -4.07 -15.62 24.89
N GLU A 241 -3.95 -16.62 24.01
CA GLU A 241 -3.00 -17.73 24.19
C GLU A 241 -1.55 -17.21 24.19
N PHE A 242 -1.24 -16.27 23.30
CA PHE A 242 0.07 -15.61 23.29
C PHE A 242 0.30 -14.74 24.53
N ASP A 243 -0.70 -13.95 24.97
CA ASP A 243 -0.59 -13.00 26.07
C ASP A 243 -0.53 -13.70 27.44
N THR A 244 -1.23 -14.82 27.60
CA THR A 244 -1.20 -15.61 28.84
C THR A 244 -0.07 -16.63 28.85
N GLY A 245 0.41 -17.05 27.68
CA GLY A 245 1.31 -18.20 27.54
C GLY A 245 0.63 -19.55 27.74
N VAL A 246 -0.70 -19.59 27.86
CA VAL A 246 -1.49 -20.80 28.05
C VAL A 246 -2.23 -21.12 26.77
N VAL A 247 -1.91 -22.26 26.16
CA VAL A 247 -2.61 -22.74 24.96
C VAL A 247 -3.86 -23.51 25.39
N ASP A 248 -5.02 -23.15 24.84
CA ASP A 248 -6.26 -23.89 25.06
C ASP A 248 -6.33 -25.06 24.07
N GLU A 249 -5.83 -26.23 24.50
CA GLU A 249 -5.85 -27.46 23.69
C GLU A 249 -7.27 -27.92 23.31
N GLN A 250 -8.29 -27.47 24.04
CA GLN A 250 -9.70 -27.81 23.79
C GLN A 250 -10.37 -26.86 22.81
N ARG A 251 -9.75 -25.70 22.52
CA ARG A 251 -10.24 -24.75 21.51
C ARG A 251 -10.27 -25.41 20.14
N SER A 252 -11.47 -25.65 19.62
CA SER A 252 -11.67 -26.09 18.23
C SER A 252 -11.36 -24.92 17.29
N VAL A 253 -10.18 -24.96 16.67
CA VAL A 253 -9.74 -23.98 15.66
C VAL A 253 -9.71 -24.69 14.31
N PRO A 254 -10.49 -24.23 13.31
CA PRO A 254 -10.37 -24.75 11.95
C PRO A 254 -8.94 -24.63 11.44
N VAL A 255 -8.51 -25.59 10.62
CA VAL A 255 -7.21 -25.53 9.95
C VAL A 255 -7.11 -24.22 9.17
N PHE A 256 -6.10 -23.43 9.50
CA PHE A 256 -5.82 -22.15 8.87
C PHE A 256 -4.83 -22.34 7.73
N TYR A 257 -5.33 -22.29 6.50
CA TYR A 257 -4.54 -22.40 5.28
C TYR A 257 -3.74 -21.12 5.01
N TRP A 258 -2.70 -20.88 5.80
CA TRP A 258 -1.91 -19.66 5.75
C TRP A 258 -1.24 -19.42 4.39
N ALA A 259 -0.81 -20.48 3.70
CA ALA A 259 -0.14 -20.37 2.40
C ALA A 259 -1.11 -19.84 1.33
N ASP A 260 -2.34 -20.38 1.27
CA ASP A 260 -3.39 -19.90 0.37
C ASP A 260 -3.84 -18.48 0.74
N THR A 261 -3.91 -18.19 2.04
CA THR A 261 -4.24 -16.86 2.53
C THR A 261 -3.18 -15.83 2.12
N LEU A 262 -1.90 -16.19 2.18
CA LEU A 262 -0.79 -15.33 1.75
C LEU A 262 -0.79 -15.11 0.23
N ALA A 263 -1.09 -16.15 -0.54
CA ALA A 263 -1.25 -16.03 -1.99
C ALA A 263 -2.43 -15.12 -2.37
N LEU A 264 -3.55 -15.21 -1.63
CA LEU A 264 -4.68 -14.29 -1.77
C LEU A 264 -4.30 -12.85 -1.38
N TYR A 265 -3.61 -12.67 -0.26
CA TYR A 265 -3.15 -11.37 0.21
C TYR A 265 -2.26 -10.65 -0.83
N ALA A 266 -1.41 -11.40 -1.52
CA ALA A 266 -0.49 -10.87 -2.53
C ALA A 266 -1.21 -10.35 -3.79
N ARG A 267 -2.39 -10.89 -4.13
CA ARG A 267 -3.18 -10.49 -5.32
C ARG A 267 -4.26 -9.45 -5.05
N GLN A 268 -4.61 -9.22 -3.80
CA GLN A 268 -5.68 -8.29 -3.40
C GLN A 268 -5.28 -6.83 -3.65
N ASP A 269 -6.26 -6.00 -3.99
CA ASP A 269 -6.08 -4.56 -3.90
C ASP A 269 -5.95 -4.12 -2.43
N THR A 270 -5.53 -2.88 -2.24
CA THR A 270 -5.26 -2.34 -0.90
C THR A 270 -6.49 -2.36 0.02
N LEU A 271 -7.67 -2.01 -0.50
CA LEU A 271 -8.90 -2.01 0.30
C LEU A 271 -9.32 -3.43 0.67
N GLU A 272 -9.28 -4.36 -0.30
CA GLU A 272 -9.59 -5.77 -0.08
C GLU A 272 -8.65 -6.39 0.96
N ARG A 273 -7.35 -6.06 0.87
CA ARG A 273 -6.33 -6.50 1.81
C ARG A 273 -6.62 -6.01 3.22
N LEU A 274 -6.84 -4.70 3.41
CA LEU A 274 -7.12 -4.11 4.73
C LEU A 274 -8.39 -4.71 5.36
N VAL A 275 -9.46 -4.88 4.57
CA VAL A 275 -10.70 -5.51 5.04
C VAL A 275 -10.43 -6.95 5.49
N SER A 276 -9.67 -7.71 4.70
CA SER A 276 -9.35 -9.11 5.01
C SER A 276 -8.44 -9.24 6.24
N VAL A 277 -7.44 -8.37 6.37
CA VAL A 277 -6.55 -8.29 7.55
C VAL A 277 -7.37 -8.02 8.80
N ARG A 278 -8.22 -6.98 8.77
CA ARG A 278 -9.07 -6.62 9.91
C ARG A 278 -10.00 -7.77 10.32
N GLN A 279 -10.57 -8.47 9.35
CA GLN A 279 -11.45 -9.61 9.63
C GLN A 279 -10.69 -10.75 10.32
N ARG A 280 -9.47 -11.06 9.85
CA ARG A 280 -8.61 -12.08 10.48
C ARG A 280 -8.21 -11.68 11.90
N MET A 281 -7.84 -10.42 12.12
CA MET A 281 -7.53 -9.89 13.45
C MET A 281 -8.71 -10.06 14.41
N LEU A 282 -9.91 -9.63 14.01
CA LEU A 282 -11.12 -9.79 14.83
C LEU A 282 -11.44 -11.25 15.17
N SER A 283 -11.08 -12.19 14.30
CA SER A 283 -11.30 -13.61 14.54
C SER A 283 -10.23 -14.27 15.42
N ASN A 284 -9.13 -13.59 15.75
CA ASN A 284 -7.99 -14.20 16.43
C ASN A 284 -8.06 -14.15 17.97
N GLY A 285 -9.27 -14.21 18.53
CA GLY A 285 -9.53 -14.23 19.96
C GLY A 285 -9.45 -12.86 20.65
N ARG A 286 -9.42 -12.87 21.98
CA ARG A 286 -9.53 -11.67 22.81
C ARG A 286 -8.35 -10.72 22.63
N SER A 287 -8.63 -9.49 22.22
CA SER A 287 -7.64 -8.44 21.97
C SER A 287 -7.10 -7.80 23.25
N ASN A 288 -5.82 -7.43 23.23
CA ASN A 288 -5.22 -6.47 24.16
C ASN A 288 -5.26 -5.04 23.58
N ASP A 289 -4.79 -4.06 24.34
CA ASP A 289 -4.85 -2.63 23.96
C ASP A 289 -4.13 -2.32 22.64
N LEU A 290 -3.02 -3.01 22.33
CA LEU A 290 -2.30 -2.83 21.07
C LEU A 290 -3.07 -3.40 19.89
N VAL A 291 -3.73 -4.54 20.07
CA VAL A 291 -4.61 -5.11 19.04
C VAL A 291 -5.81 -4.18 18.79
N TYR A 292 -6.42 -3.63 19.84
CA TYR A 292 -7.49 -2.64 19.69
C TYR A 292 -7.02 -1.38 18.94
N TYR A 293 -5.86 -0.84 19.31
CA TYR A 293 -5.24 0.28 18.60
C TYR A 293 -5.07 -0.03 17.09
N MET A 294 -4.55 -1.20 16.75
CA MET A 294 -4.35 -1.58 15.36
C MET A 294 -5.65 -1.85 14.60
N LEU A 295 -6.69 -2.37 15.26
CA LEU A 295 -8.03 -2.53 14.67
C LEU A 295 -8.63 -1.16 14.31
N GLU A 296 -8.50 -0.16 15.18
CA GLU A 296 -8.98 1.20 14.92
C GLU A 296 -8.19 1.89 13.81
N LEU A 297 -6.86 1.74 13.83
CA LEU A 297 -5.99 2.23 12.76
C LEU A 297 -6.36 1.59 11.40
N THR A 298 -6.51 0.27 11.36
CA THR A 298 -6.91 -0.45 10.16
C THR A 298 -8.30 -0.03 9.68
N SER A 299 -9.24 0.21 10.60
CA SER A 299 -10.58 0.72 10.26
C SER A 299 -10.53 2.10 9.60
N ASN A 300 -9.66 2.98 10.10
CA ASN A 300 -9.42 4.28 9.49
C ASN A 300 -8.77 4.16 8.10
N ASN A 301 -7.81 3.26 7.94
CA ASN A 301 -7.17 2.99 6.65
C ASN A 301 -8.16 2.42 5.62
N ILE A 302 -9.06 1.51 6.03
CA ILE A 302 -10.16 1.01 5.17
C ILE A 302 -11.02 2.17 4.67
N ARG A 303 -11.38 3.11 5.56
CA ARG A 303 -12.17 4.29 5.19
C ARG A 303 -11.43 5.18 4.20
N ILE A 304 -10.14 5.41 4.41
CA ILE A 304 -9.30 6.22 3.51
C ILE A 304 -9.16 5.55 2.14
N ALA A 305 -8.78 4.26 2.11
CA ALA A 305 -8.65 3.48 0.88
C ALA A 305 -9.99 3.40 0.10
N GLY A 306 -11.11 3.28 0.82
CA GLY A 306 -12.45 3.34 0.24
C GLY A 306 -12.73 4.69 -0.43
N TYR A 307 -12.38 5.80 0.20
CA TYR A 307 -12.51 7.13 -0.40
C TYR A 307 -11.60 7.30 -1.62
N GLN A 308 -10.36 6.83 -1.54
CA GLN A 308 -9.42 6.91 -2.66
C GLN A 308 -9.92 6.11 -3.88
N LYS A 309 -10.48 4.92 -3.66
CA LYS A 309 -11.08 4.09 -4.72
C LYS A 309 -12.21 4.82 -5.42
N ILE A 310 -13.08 5.52 -4.67
CA ILE A 310 -14.15 6.35 -5.22
C ILE A 310 -13.57 7.51 -6.04
N LEU A 311 -12.61 8.25 -5.48
CA LEU A 311 -12.01 9.42 -6.15
C LEU A 311 -11.28 9.02 -7.43
N ASN A 312 -10.54 7.91 -7.42
CA ASN A 312 -9.84 7.39 -8.59
C ASN A 312 -10.84 7.03 -9.71
N ALA A 313 -11.90 6.30 -9.38
CA ALA A 313 -12.93 5.92 -10.34
C ALA A 313 -13.67 7.14 -10.90
N TYR A 314 -14.02 8.10 -10.05
CA TYR A 314 -14.67 9.35 -10.45
C TYR A 314 -13.78 10.20 -11.37
N ASN A 315 -12.52 10.42 -10.99
CA ASN A 315 -11.57 11.20 -11.78
C ASN A 315 -11.26 10.52 -13.13
N MET A 316 -11.13 9.19 -13.15
CA MET A 316 -10.97 8.42 -14.39
C MET A 316 -12.20 8.57 -15.29
N ALA A 317 -13.40 8.46 -14.73
CA ALA A 317 -14.64 8.65 -15.49
C ALA A 317 -14.74 10.07 -16.07
N MET A 318 -14.40 11.11 -15.28
CA MET A 318 -14.37 12.49 -15.74
C MET A 318 -13.39 12.72 -16.89
N ASP A 319 -12.15 12.25 -16.75
CA ASP A 319 -11.11 12.41 -17.79
C ASP A 319 -11.52 11.71 -19.09
N LEU A 320 -12.02 10.47 -19.00
CA LEU A 320 -12.49 9.71 -20.16
C LEU A 320 -13.72 10.35 -20.81
N GLN A 321 -14.68 10.84 -20.03
CA GLN A 321 -15.85 11.56 -20.52
C GLN A 321 -15.45 12.86 -21.24
N GLY A 322 -14.49 13.61 -20.70
CA GLY A 322 -13.95 14.81 -21.34
C GLY A 322 -13.30 14.50 -22.69
N LYS A 323 -12.44 13.47 -22.74
CA LYS A 323 -11.80 13.02 -23.98
C LYS A 323 -12.82 12.52 -25.01
N ALA A 324 -13.85 11.78 -24.58
CA ALA A 324 -14.93 11.35 -25.46
C ALA A 324 -15.70 12.54 -26.04
N THR A 325 -15.98 13.56 -25.20
CA THR A 325 -16.64 14.80 -25.61
C THR A 325 -15.83 15.55 -26.67
N ASP A 326 -14.52 15.70 -26.46
CA ASP A 326 -13.64 16.37 -27.42
C ASP A 326 -13.58 15.63 -28.77
N ALA A 327 -13.42 14.31 -28.72
CA ALA A 327 -13.35 13.45 -29.90
C ALA A 327 -14.67 13.47 -30.69
N ILE A 328 -15.83 13.34 -30.02
CA ILE A 328 -17.12 13.38 -30.72
C ILE A 328 -17.41 14.77 -31.29
N ASN A 329 -16.99 15.84 -30.61
CA ASN A 329 -17.12 17.21 -31.12
C ASN A 329 -16.25 17.44 -32.37
N GLU A 330 -15.09 16.78 -32.47
CA GLU A 330 -14.30 16.80 -33.69
C GLU A 330 -15.05 16.13 -34.85
N PHE A 331 -15.65 14.97 -34.62
CA PHE A 331 -16.50 14.32 -35.61
C PHE A 331 -17.67 15.19 -36.03
N VAL A 332 -18.37 15.82 -35.07
CA VAL A 332 -19.49 16.74 -35.36
C VAL A 332 -19.04 17.89 -36.24
N ARG A 333 -17.90 18.54 -35.93
CA ARG A 333 -17.35 19.61 -36.76
C ARG A 333 -17.00 19.13 -38.17
N TYR A 334 -16.40 17.95 -38.29
CA TYR A 334 -16.06 17.36 -39.59
C TYR A 334 -17.32 17.01 -40.40
N ARG A 335 -18.34 16.45 -39.75
CA ARG A 335 -19.67 16.18 -40.33
C ARG A 335 -20.37 17.45 -40.80
N ASN A 336 -20.30 18.53 -40.03
CA ASN A 336 -20.89 19.83 -40.41
C ASN A 336 -20.20 20.46 -41.63
N LYS A 337 -18.95 20.08 -41.91
CA LYS A 337 -18.23 20.41 -43.15
C LYS A 337 -18.48 19.39 -44.27
N ALA A 338 -19.52 18.57 -44.16
CA ALA A 338 -19.86 17.53 -45.13
C ALA A 338 -18.69 16.56 -45.45
N PHE A 339 -17.84 16.29 -44.45
CA PHE A 339 -16.62 15.47 -44.58
C PHE A 339 -15.59 16.03 -45.58
N GLU A 340 -15.40 17.35 -45.55
CA GLU A 340 -14.34 18.03 -46.30
C GLU A 340 -13.19 18.47 -45.34
N PRO A 341 -11.92 18.15 -45.65
CA PRO A 341 -11.44 17.36 -46.80
C PRO A 341 -11.81 15.87 -46.70
N LEU A 342 -11.88 15.18 -47.83
CA LEU A 342 -12.26 13.76 -47.89
C LEU A 342 -11.24 12.90 -47.14
N LYS A 343 -11.74 12.06 -46.23
CA LYS A 343 -10.96 11.02 -45.54
C LYS A 343 -11.44 9.62 -45.98
N PRO A 344 -10.58 8.58 -45.89
CA PRO A 344 -11.00 7.19 -46.07
C PRO A 344 -12.14 6.80 -45.11
N ASP A 345 -13.06 5.95 -45.54
CA ASP A 345 -14.22 5.50 -44.73
C ASP A 345 -13.79 4.95 -43.36
N ALA A 346 -12.67 4.23 -43.29
CA ALA A 346 -12.10 3.70 -42.05
C ALA A 346 -11.68 4.81 -41.06
N GLU A 347 -11.08 5.90 -41.55
CA GLU A 347 -10.72 7.04 -40.70
C GLU A 347 -11.98 7.76 -40.18
N ILE A 348 -13.00 7.89 -41.02
CA ILE A 348 -14.28 8.50 -40.61
C ILE A 348 -14.98 7.63 -39.55
N GLN A 349 -14.94 6.31 -39.70
CA GLN A 349 -15.48 5.37 -38.73
C GLN A 349 -14.73 5.45 -37.38
N ALA A 350 -13.40 5.54 -37.41
CA ALA A 350 -12.60 5.70 -36.19
C ALA A 350 -12.97 6.97 -35.40
N MET A 351 -13.39 8.06 -36.07
CA MET A 351 -13.81 9.30 -35.40
C MET A 351 -15.07 9.13 -34.53
N VAL A 352 -15.84 8.04 -34.66
CA VAL A 352 -16.94 7.71 -33.73
C VAL A 352 -16.64 6.49 -32.85
N ASP A 353 -15.79 5.57 -33.30
CA ASP A 353 -15.42 4.39 -32.51
C ASP A 353 -14.54 4.76 -31.30
N VAL A 354 -13.60 5.71 -31.48
CA VAL A 354 -12.74 6.20 -30.39
C VAL A 354 -13.57 6.83 -29.25
N PRO A 355 -14.46 7.81 -29.48
CA PRO A 355 -15.29 8.34 -28.40
C PRO A 355 -16.27 7.30 -27.81
N GLU A 356 -16.69 6.28 -28.58
CA GLU A 356 -17.49 5.18 -28.05
C GLU A 356 -16.71 4.32 -27.05
N GLU A 357 -15.48 3.95 -27.38
CA GLU A 357 -14.63 3.19 -26.45
C GLU A 357 -14.37 4.00 -25.17
N LEU A 358 -14.03 5.28 -25.32
CA LEU A 358 -13.77 6.18 -24.19
C LEU A 358 -15.00 6.31 -23.29
N ILE A 359 -16.20 6.52 -23.86
CA ILE A 359 -17.41 6.71 -23.06
C ILE A 359 -17.87 5.41 -22.38
N ASN A 360 -17.69 4.25 -23.02
CA ASN A 360 -17.96 2.95 -22.40
C ASN A 360 -17.03 2.68 -21.21
N ARG A 361 -15.76 3.09 -21.31
CA ARG A 361 -14.80 3.02 -20.20
C ARG A 361 -15.15 4.01 -19.08
N ALA A 362 -15.60 5.22 -19.42
CA ALA A 362 -16.08 6.18 -18.45
C ALA A 362 -17.30 5.65 -17.67
N ASP A 363 -18.27 5.06 -18.38
CA ASP A 363 -19.45 4.41 -17.79
C ASP A 363 -19.06 3.25 -16.86
N SER A 364 -18.15 2.38 -17.32
CA SER A 364 -17.64 1.28 -16.49
C SER A 364 -16.95 1.79 -15.20
N ALA A 365 -16.17 2.87 -15.31
CA ALA A 365 -15.49 3.48 -14.18
C ALA A 365 -16.49 4.06 -13.15
N ILE A 366 -17.46 4.87 -13.58
CA ILE A 366 -18.42 5.50 -12.67
C ILE A 366 -19.40 4.49 -12.05
N ASN A 367 -19.71 3.39 -12.76
CA ASN A 367 -20.57 2.32 -12.27
C ASN A 367 -19.84 1.33 -11.35
N SER A 368 -18.51 1.36 -11.30
CA SER A 368 -17.74 0.66 -10.27
C SER A 368 -17.97 1.23 -8.86
N ILE A 369 -18.41 2.49 -8.76
CA ILE A 369 -18.78 3.14 -7.50
C ILE A 369 -20.19 2.71 -7.08
N ARG A 370 -20.25 1.65 -6.25
CA ARG A 370 -21.51 1.09 -5.72
C ARG A 370 -22.10 1.90 -4.58
N THR A 371 -21.25 2.39 -3.68
CA THR A 371 -21.63 3.13 -2.49
C THR A 371 -20.66 4.29 -2.30
N ALA A 372 -21.17 5.47 -1.94
CA ALA A 372 -20.35 6.63 -1.63
C ALA A 372 -20.99 7.42 -0.47
N PRO A 373 -20.18 8.11 0.35
CA PRO A 373 -20.70 9.06 1.35
C PRO A 373 -21.61 10.11 0.71
N GLU A 374 -22.60 10.58 1.47
CA GLU A 374 -23.66 11.47 0.99
C GLU A 374 -23.14 12.71 0.25
N ARG A 375 -22.06 13.31 0.75
CA ARG A 375 -21.41 14.48 0.15
C ARG A 375 -20.89 14.26 -1.28
N TYR A 376 -20.68 13.01 -1.72
CA TYR A 376 -20.20 12.68 -3.06
C TYR A 376 -21.33 12.22 -3.99
N ARG A 377 -22.54 12.01 -3.47
CA ARG A 377 -23.66 11.44 -4.22
C ARG A 377 -24.06 12.30 -5.41
N GLU A 378 -24.31 13.59 -5.18
CA GLU A 378 -24.74 14.54 -6.21
C GLU A 378 -23.71 14.70 -7.36
N PRO A 379 -22.41 14.94 -7.09
CA PRO A 379 -21.40 14.97 -8.16
C PRO A 379 -21.34 13.69 -8.99
N ILE A 380 -21.44 12.52 -8.36
CA ILE A 380 -21.42 11.23 -9.05
C ILE A 380 -22.63 11.09 -9.98
N LEU A 381 -23.84 11.44 -9.49
CA LEU A 381 -25.06 11.39 -10.31
C LEU A 381 -24.97 12.33 -11.51
N LYS A 382 -24.52 13.57 -11.29
CA LYS A 382 -24.31 14.54 -12.36
C LYS A 382 -23.34 14.02 -13.43
N LEU A 383 -22.24 13.39 -13.03
CA LEU A 383 -21.29 12.81 -13.99
C LEU A 383 -21.90 11.65 -14.77
N ARG A 384 -22.72 10.80 -14.12
CA ARG A 384 -23.47 9.73 -14.83
C ARG A 384 -24.38 10.31 -15.91
N ASP A 385 -25.10 11.38 -15.60
CA ASP A 385 -25.97 12.05 -16.57
C ASP A 385 -25.17 12.61 -17.75
N GLN A 386 -24.02 13.24 -17.49
CA GLN A 386 -23.12 13.75 -18.52
C GLN A 386 -22.54 12.63 -19.40
N ILE A 387 -22.18 11.50 -18.80
CA ILE A 387 -21.71 10.32 -19.54
C ILE A 387 -22.81 9.80 -20.46
N MET A 388 -24.05 9.70 -19.96
CA MET A 388 -25.20 9.25 -20.73
C MET A 388 -25.52 10.18 -21.90
N GLU A 389 -25.40 11.50 -21.71
CA GLU A 389 -25.62 12.49 -22.77
C GLU A 389 -24.59 12.34 -23.91
N VAL A 390 -23.31 12.20 -23.56
CA VAL A 390 -22.24 11.96 -24.55
C VAL A 390 -22.43 10.62 -25.24
N ALA A 391 -22.73 9.55 -24.50
CA ALA A 391 -22.98 8.22 -25.06
C ALA A 391 -24.15 8.25 -26.06
N THR A 392 -25.22 8.94 -25.73
CA THR A 392 -26.37 9.16 -26.62
C THR A 392 -25.96 9.91 -27.90
N THR A 393 -25.10 10.92 -27.77
CA THR A 393 -24.58 11.68 -28.91
C THR A 393 -23.72 10.82 -29.81
N VAL A 394 -22.77 10.08 -29.25
CA VAL A 394 -21.92 9.11 -29.98
C VAL A 394 -22.80 8.11 -30.73
N TYR A 395 -23.80 7.53 -30.06
CA TYR A 395 -24.71 6.56 -30.66
C TYR A 395 -25.48 7.13 -31.87
N LYS A 396 -26.02 8.36 -31.75
CA LYS A 396 -26.70 9.05 -32.87
C LYS A 396 -25.77 9.22 -34.08
N HIS A 397 -24.52 9.59 -33.85
CA HIS A 397 -23.54 9.79 -34.92
C HIS A 397 -23.05 8.47 -35.54
N LYS A 398 -22.93 7.40 -34.74
CA LYS A 398 -22.67 6.05 -35.23
C LYS A 398 -23.80 5.52 -36.11
N LEU A 399 -25.06 5.76 -35.74
CA LEU A 399 -26.22 5.43 -36.59
C LEU A 399 -26.19 6.19 -37.91
N PHE A 400 -25.84 7.48 -37.90
CA PHE A 400 -25.66 8.24 -39.13
C PHE A 400 -24.59 7.63 -40.03
N LEU A 401 -23.41 7.28 -39.49
CA LEU A 401 -22.35 6.66 -40.29
C LEU A 401 -22.75 5.29 -40.87
N ARG A 402 -23.48 4.48 -40.09
CA ARG A 402 -24.04 3.21 -40.60
C ARG A 402 -24.95 3.43 -41.81
N GLN A 403 -25.73 4.51 -41.84
CA GLN A 403 -26.56 4.87 -43.00
C GLN A 403 -25.71 5.45 -44.14
N TYR A 404 -24.72 6.29 -43.82
CA TYR A 404 -23.81 6.91 -44.76
C TYR A 404 -23.00 5.90 -45.57
N PHE A 405 -22.41 4.90 -44.90
CA PHE A 405 -21.61 3.89 -45.58
C PHE A 405 -22.43 2.88 -46.40
N LYS A 406 -23.73 2.72 -46.12
CA LYS A 406 -24.65 1.91 -46.94
C LYS A 406 -24.92 2.51 -48.33
N LEU A 407 -24.75 3.82 -48.49
CA LEU A 407 -25.00 4.50 -49.77
C LEU A 407 -23.76 4.43 -50.69
N PRO A 408 -23.95 4.32 -52.01
CA PRO A 408 -22.88 4.53 -52.98
C PRO A 408 -22.24 5.91 -52.83
N ALA A 409 -20.92 6.02 -52.99
CA ALA A 409 -20.17 7.26 -52.75
C ALA A 409 -20.76 8.51 -53.46
N LYS A 410 -21.27 8.34 -54.68
CA LYS A 410 -21.91 9.41 -55.47
C LYS A 410 -23.21 9.96 -54.85
N GLN A 411 -23.91 9.15 -54.04
CA GLN A 411 -25.19 9.50 -53.42
C GLN A 411 -25.02 10.08 -51.99
N ARG A 412 -23.88 9.85 -51.35
CA ARG A 412 -23.59 10.24 -49.96
C ARG A 412 -23.69 11.76 -49.71
N LYS A 413 -23.37 12.60 -50.71
CA LYS A 413 -23.50 14.08 -50.61
C LYS A 413 -24.94 14.53 -50.31
N GLY A 414 -25.96 13.74 -50.66
CA GLY A 414 -27.35 14.04 -50.38
C GLY A 414 -27.69 14.05 -48.88
N MET A 415 -26.95 13.30 -48.05
CA MET A 415 -27.23 13.17 -46.62
C MET A 415 -26.94 14.43 -45.80
N PHE A 416 -26.17 15.38 -46.35
CA PHE A 416 -25.85 16.65 -45.68
C PHE A 416 -26.80 17.78 -46.06
N LYS A 417 -27.72 17.57 -47.01
CA LYS A 417 -28.63 18.63 -47.50
C LYS A 417 -29.87 18.87 -46.61
N GLN A 418 -30.14 17.99 -45.65
CA GLN A 418 -31.30 18.07 -44.74
C GLN A 418 -31.03 18.91 -43.46
N THR A 419 -29.86 19.54 -43.34
CA THR A 419 -29.42 20.20 -42.10
C THR A 419 -29.16 21.70 -42.23
N LYS A 420 -29.57 22.32 -43.34
CA LYS A 420 -29.53 23.78 -43.52
C LYS A 420 -30.75 24.48 -42.92
#